data_AF-A0A8H8MR38-F1
#
_entry.id   AF-A0A8H8MR38-F1
#
_cell.length_a   1.000
_cell.length_b   1.000
_cell.length_c   1.000
_cell.angle_alpha   90.00
_cell.angle_beta   90.00
_cell.angle_gamma   90.00
#
_symmetry.space_group_name_H-M   'P 1'
#
loop_
_entity.id
_entity.type
_entity.pdbx_description
1 polymer ?
#
loop_
_entity_poly.entity_id
_entity_poly.type
_entity_poly.pdbx_seq_one_letter_code
_entity_poly.pdbx_strand_id
1 'polypeptide(L)'
;MFHRLSFVVLTLFLSFFSVVYAAEFPTCAQSCLGQASIGNCSPTDNVCMCNNTSYTNATNDCFRTSCSAADWKTAYDQSSAMCAAVGVTKPNVLNPPTKREFTPVYYGRRAVA
;
A
#
# COMPACT_ATOMS: atom_id res chain seq x y z
N MET A 1 51.37 22.37 -6.08
CA MET A 1 50.69 21.36 -5.24
C MET A 1 49.24 21.74 -4.87
N PHE A 2 48.93 23.02 -4.63
CA PHE A 2 47.58 23.49 -4.23
C PHE A 2 46.45 23.35 -5.28
N HIS A 3 46.74 23.29 -6.58
CA HIS A 3 45.73 23.07 -7.62
C HIS A 3 45.19 21.64 -7.68
N ARG A 4 45.97 20.64 -7.22
CA ARG A 4 45.52 19.24 -7.22
C ARG A 4 44.53 18.94 -6.10
N LEU A 5 44.62 19.68 -4.98
CA LEU A 5 43.67 19.60 -3.86
C LEU A 5 42.30 20.18 -4.25
N SER A 6 42.26 21.23 -5.07
CA SER A 6 40.99 21.87 -5.48
C SER A 6 40.15 21.01 -6.43
N PHE A 7 40.77 20.17 -7.26
CA PHE A 7 40.05 19.26 -8.16
C PHE A 7 39.43 18.07 -7.43
N VAL A 8 40.08 17.57 -6.37
CA VAL A 8 39.60 16.40 -5.59
C VAL A 8 38.37 16.77 -4.74
N VAL A 9 38.28 18.01 -4.27
CA VAL A 9 37.12 18.48 -3.48
C VAL A 9 35.88 18.66 -4.35
N LEU A 10 36.02 18.96 -5.65
CA LEU A 10 34.89 19.19 -6.55
C LEU A 10 34.17 17.89 -6.98
N THR A 11 34.87 16.76 -7.03
CA THR A 11 34.30 15.48 -7.50
C THR A 11 33.65 14.65 -6.39
N LEU A 12 33.90 14.97 -5.11
CA LEU A 12 33.36 14.23 -3.95
C LEU A 12 31.94 14.66 -3.55
N PHE A 13 31.36 15.69 -4.19
CA PHE A 13 30.03 16.20 -3.86
C PHE A 13 28.88 15.60 -4.69
N LEU A 14 29.15 14.75 -5.69
CA LEU A 14 28.14 14.29 -6.67
C LEU A 14 27.58 12.87 -6.41
N SER A 15 27.62 12.36 -5.18
CA SER A 15 27.15 10.99 -4.90
C SER A 15 26.40 10.87 -3.58
N PHE A 16 25.34 11.67 -3.42
CA PHE A 16 24.25 11.38 -2.50
C PHE A 16 22.88 11.60 -3.17
N PHE A 17 22.65 10.91 -4.30
CA PHE A 17 21.27 10.68 -4.74
C PHE A 17 20.71 9.54 -3.89
N SER A 18 20.17 9.87 -2.72
CA SER A 18 19.35 8.95 -1.95
C SER A 18 18.04 8.73 -2.73
N VAL A 19 17.88 7.55 -3.33
CA VAL A 19 16.58 7.11 -3.86
C VAL A 19 15.64 6.97 -2.67
N VAL A 20 14.77 7.96 -2.48
CA VAL A 20 13.60 7.82 -1.63
C VAL A 20 12.64 6.93 -2.42
N TYR A 21 12.54 5.65 -2.03
CA TYR A 21 11.43 4.82 -2.50
C TYR A 21 10.15 5.41 -1.90
N ALA A 22 9.44 6.21 -2.70
CA ALA A 22 8.05 6.52 -2.39
C ALA A 22 7.31 5.17 -2.32
N ALA A 23 6.48 5.00 -1.30
CA ALA A 23 5.70 3.80 -1.15
C ALA A 23 4.59 3.81 -2.22
N GLU A 24 4.95 3.35 -3.41
CA GLU A 24 4.09 3.36 -4.59
C GLU A 24 3.25 2.10 -4.67
N PHE A 25 2.04 2.23 -5.20
CA PHE A 25 1.20 1.06 -5.48
C PHE A 25 1.88 0.17 -6.53
N PRO A 26 1.83 -1.16 -6.37
CA PRO A 26 2.37 -2.06 -7.38
C PRO A 26 1.65 -1.84 -8.72
N THR A 27 2.33 -2.09 -9.83
CA THR A 27 1.80 -1.82 -11.18
C THR A 27 0.46 -2.52 -11.44
N CYS A 28 0.29 -3.74 -10.94
CA CYS A 28 -0.96 -4.49 -11.02
C CYS A 28 -2.15 -3.83 -10.30
N ALA A 29 -1.89 -3.00 -9.28
CA ALA A 29 -2.89 -2.32 -8.48
C ALA A 29 -3.28 -0.96 -9.06
N GLN A 30 -2.45 -0.38 -9.93
CA GLN A 30 -2.72 0.94 -10.52
C GLN A 30 -4.03 0.96 -11.31
N SER A 31 -4.34 -0.12 -12.03
CA SER A 31 -5.59 -0.25 -12.78
C SER A 31 -6.83 -0.35 -11.89
N CYS A 32 -6.67 -0.71 -10.61
CA CYS A 32 -7.76 -0.82 -9.63
C CYS A 32 -8.10 0.50 -8.95
N LEU A 33 -7.18 1.47 -8.94
CA LEU A 33 -7.39 2.77 -8.33
C LEU A 33 -8.46 3.55 -9.13
N GLY A 34 -9.53 3.96 -8.46
CA GLY A 34 -10.62 4.72 -9.08
C GLY A 34 -11.59 3.90 -9.95
N GLN A 35 -11.46 2.57 -10.01
CA GLN A 35 -12.45 1.70 -10.69
C GLN A 35 -13.74 1.55 -9.90
N ALA A 36 -13.59 1.47 -8.57
CA ALA A 36 -14.73 1.30 -7.68
C ALA A 36 -15.54 2.60 -7.59
N SER A 37 -16.87 2.46 -7.54
CA SER A 37 -17.74 3.61 -7.32
C SER A 37 -17.44 4.26 -5.96
N ILE A 38 -17.18 5.56 -6.00
CA ILE A 38 -16.91 6.37 -4.80
C ILE A 38 -18.21 6.81 -4.10
N GLY A 39 -19.37 6.48 -4.70
CA GLY A 39 -20.69 6.86 -4.19
C GLY A 39 -20.84 8.38 -4.13
N ASN A 40 -21.22 8.88 -2.95
CA ASN A 40 -21.39 10.32 -2.70
C ASN A 40 -20.09 11.02 -2.27
N CYS A 41 -18.96 10.32 -2.22
CA CYS A 41 -17.68 10.92 -1.87
C CYS A 41 -17.16 11.82 -3.01
N SER A 42 -16.45 12.89 -2.66
CA SER A 42 -15.65 13.65 -3.63
C SER A 42 -14.42 12.82 -4.04
N PRO A 43 -13.92 12.93 -5.29
CA PRO A 43 -12.68 12.28 -5.73
C PRO A 43 -11.43 12.65 -4.90
N THR A 44 -11.49 13.75 -4.14
CA THR A 44 -10.42 14.21 -3.25
C THR A 44 -10.70 13.97 -1.76
N ASP A 45 -11.88 13.44 -1.42
CA ASP A 45 -12.28 13.17 -0.04
C ASP A 45 -11.89 11.75 0.37
N ASN A 46 -10.59 11.60 0.67
CA ASN A 46 -10.02 10.34 1.12
C ASN A 46 -10.65 9.84 2.44
N VAL A 47 -11.13 10.75 3.31
CA VAL A 47 -11.81 10.36 4.55
C VAL A 47 -13.12 9.65 4.23
N CYS A 48 -13.93 10.23 3.34
CA CYS A 48 -15.18 9.61 2.89
C CYS A 48 -14.92 8.26 2.19
N MET A 49 -13.95 8.22 1.27
CA MET A 49 -13.63 6.99 0.53
C MET A 49 -13.14 5.86 1.45
N CYS A 50 -12.30 6.17 2.45
CA CYS A 50 -11.81 5.19 3.42
C CYS A 50 -12.91 4.64 4.35
N ASN A 51 -13.98 5.40 4.57
CA ASN A 51 -15.16 4.96 5.32
C ASN A 51 -16.21 4.26 4.44
N ASN A 52 -16.15 4.43 3.12
CA ASN A 52 -17.06 3.80 2.17
C ASN A 52 -16.69 2.32 1.98
N THR A 53 -17.40 1.44 2.69
CA THR A 53 -17.19 -0.02 2.66
C THR A 53 -17.32 -0.62 1.26
N SER A 54 -18.20 -0.09 0.41
CA SER A 54 -18.36 -0.58 -0.96
C SER A 54 -17.10 -0.29 -1.78
N TYR A 55 -16.59 0.94 -1.68
CA TYR A 55 -15.37 1.37 -2.35
C TYR A 55 -14.14 0.58 -1.89
N THR A 56 -13.92 0.47 -0.57
CA THR A 56 -12.77 -0.23 0.00
C THR A 56 -12.79 -1.73 -0.31
N ASN A 57 -13.96 -2.38 -0.29
CA ASN A 57 -14.10 -3.78 -0.65
C ASN A 57 -13.84 -4.02 -2.13
N ALA A 58 -14.49 -3.26 -3.01
CA ALA A 58 -14.32 -3.42 -4.46
C ALA A 58 -12.88 -3.17 -4.90
N THR A 59 -12.22 -2.17 -4.31
CA THR A 59 -10.80 -1.87 -4.58
C THR A 59 -9.90 -3.03 -4.10
N ASN A 60 -10.13 -3.54 -2.88
CA ASN A 60 -9.38 -4.68 -2.37
C ASN A 60 -9.60 -5.97 -3.17
N ASP A 61 -10.83 -6.23 -3.63
CA ASP A 61 -11.13 -7.38 -4.47
C ASP A 61 -10.44 -7.28 -5.83
N CYS A 62 -10.38 -6.07 -6.42
CA CYS A 62 -9.59 -5.85 -7.62
C CYS A 62 -8.11 -6.15 -7.38
N PHE A 63 -7.52 -5.67 -6.28
CA PHE A 63 -6.14 -6.03 -5.93
C PHE A 63 -5.97 -7.55 -5.82
N ARG A 64 -6.89 -8.23 -5.15
CA ARG A 64 -6.84 -9.68 -4.97
C ARG A 64 -6.90 -10.45 -6.29
N THR A 65 -7.64 -9.98 -7.29
CA THR A 65 -7.77 -10.66 -8.58
C THR A 65 -6.70 -10.28 -9.60
N SER A 66 -6.15 -9.07 -9.50
CA SER A 66 -5.23 -8.51 -10.49
C SER A 66 -3.76 -8.62 -10.08
N CYS A 67 -3.47 -8.81 -8.80
CA CYS A 67 -2.12 -8.84 -8.26
C CYS A 67 -1.72 -10.21 -7.71
N SER A 68 -0.41 -10.43 -7.60
CA SER A 68 0.12 -11.55 -6.82
C SER A 68 -0.26 -11.39 -5.33
N ALA A 69 -0.19 -12.47 -4.54
CA ALA A 69 -0.51 -12.38 -3.11
C ALA A 69 0.41 -11.40 -2.35
N ALA A 70 1.67 -11.26 -2.78
CA ALA A 70 2.61 -10.30 -2.19
C ALA A 70 2.23 -8.86 -2.56
N ASP A 71 1.92 -8.62 -3.84
CA ASP A 71 1.56 -7.28 -4.34
C ASP A 71 0.19 -6.83 -3.83
N TRP A 72 -0.77 -7.75 -3.72
CA TRP A 72 -2.06 -7.48 -3.07
C TRP A 72 -1.85 -7.02 -1.62
N LYS A 73 -0.99 -7.71 -0.87
CA LYS A 73 -0.66 -7.30 0.49
C LYS A 73 0.01 -5.93 0.53
N THR A 74 0.97 -5.66 -0.36
CA THR A 74 1.60 -4.34 -0.47
C THR A 74 0.59 -3.25 -0.76
N ALA A 75 -0.30 -3.45 -1.75
CA ALA A 75 -1.35 -2.50 -2.11
C ALA A 75 -2.32 -2.24 -0.95
N TYR A 76 -2.74 -3.29 -0.25
CA TYR A 76 -3.60 -3.16 0.94
C TYR A 76 -2.92 -2.40 2.07
N ASP A 77 -1.63 -2.67 2.34
CA ASP A 77 -0.87 -1.97 3.37
C ASP A 77 -0.71 -0.47 3.01
N GLN A 78 -0.49 -0.14 1.72
CA GLN A 78 -0.48 1.24 1.24
C GLN A 78 -1.83 1.93 1.42
N SER A 79 -2.93 1.31 0.98
CA SER A 79 -4.28 1.85 1.21
C SER A 79 -4.57 2.05 2.69
N SER A 80 -4.10 1.13 3.55
CA SER A 80 -4.25 1.24 4.99
C SER A 80 -3.46 2.43 5.56
N ALA A 81 -2.23 2.65 5.11
CA ALA A 81 -1.42 3.79 5.49
C ALA A 81 -2.06 5.12 5.04
N MET A 82 -2.61 5.17 3.83
CA MET A 82 -3.31 6.36 3.33
C MET A 82 -4.56 6.69 4.15
N CYS A 83 -5.36 5.68 4.50
CA CYS A 83 -6.52 5.87 5.38
C CYS A 83 -6.09 6.33 6.78
N ALA A 84 -5.02 5.76 7.33
CA ALA A 84 -4.50 6.17 8.63
C ALA A 84 -4.01 7.63 8.63
N ALA A 85 -3.38 8.09 7.54
CA ALA A 85 -2.93 9.47 7.38
C ALA A 85 -4.07 10.50 7.42
N VAL A 86 -5.30 10.09 7.10
CA VAL A 86 -6.50 10.93 7.16
C VAL A 86 -7.39 10.62 8.38
N GLY A 87 -6.86 9.90 9.37
CA GLY A 87 -7.54 9.63 10.64
C GLY A 87 -8.44 8.39 10.66
N VAL A 88 -8.42 7.56 9.61
CA VAL A 88 -9.17 6.29 9.55
C VAL A 88 -8.20 5.14 9.81
N THR A 89 -8.26 4.54 11.00
CA THR A 89 -7.26 3.55 11.47
C THR A 89 -7.06 2.37 10.51
N LYS A 90 -8.12 1.90 9.83
CA LYS A 90 -8.05 0.88 8.77
C LYS A 90 -9.19 1.02 7.77
N PRO A 91 -8.96 0.74 6.47
CA PRO A 91 -10.03 0.63 5.50
C PRO A 91 -10.95 -0.52 5.89
N ASN A 92 -12.26 -0.28 5.80
CA ASN A 92 -13.26 -1.29 6.17
C ASN A 92 -13.39 -2.32 5.04
N VAL A 93 -12.63 -3.41 5.15
CA VAL A 93 -12.53 -4.46 4.13
C VAL A 93 -12.91 -5.81 4.74
N LEU A 94 -13.78 -6.56 4.06
CA LEU A 94 -14.31 -7.86 4.49
C LEU A 94 -13.28 -8.99 4.39
N ASN A 95 -12.42 -8.94 3.37
CA ASN A 95 -11.40 -9.96 3.13
C ASN A 95 -10.02 -9.31 2.97
N PRO A 96 -9.42 -8.78 4.06
CA PRO A 96 -8.07 -8.24 4.00
C PRO A 96 -7.05 -9.35 3.71
N PRO A 97 -5.92 -9.06 3.04
CA PRO A 97 -4.85 -10.02 2.90
C PRO A 97 -4.41 -10.43 4.30
N THR A 98 -4.46 -11.73 4.58
CA THR A 98 -4.04 -12.24 5.88
C THR A 98 -2.59 -11.82 6.09
N LYS A 99 -2.29 -11.19 7.23
CA LYS A 99 -0.90 -11.24 7.69
C LYS A 99 -0.58 -12.72 7.71
N ARG A 100 0.54 -13.14 7.12
CA ARG A 100 1.11 -14.44 7.46
C ARG A 100 1.48 -14.37 8.94
N GLU A 101 0.47 -14.51 9.78
CA GLU A 101 0.67 -14.90 11.14
C GLU A 101 1.25 -16.30 11.01
N PHE A 102 2.43 -16.52 11.58
CA PHE A 102 2.93 -17.86 11.84
C PHE A 102 2.03 -18.53 12.90
N THR A 103 0.71 -18.51 12.72
CA THR A 103 -0.18 -19.42 13.39
C THR A 103 0.00 -20.76 12.69
N PRO A 104 0.42 -21.81 13.41
CA PRO A 104 0.42 -23.14 12.82
C PRO A 104 -0.98 -23.41 12.29
N VAL A 105 -1.02 -23.80 11.02
CA VAL A 105 -2.22 -24.14 10.28
C VAL A 105 -2.96 -25.28 11.00
N TYR A 106 -3.84 -24.96 11.95
CA TYR A 106 -4.92 -25.85 12.38
C TYR A 106 -6.04 -25.77 11.35
N TYR A 107 -5.72 -26.17 10.11
CA TYR A 107 -6.73 -26.43 9.09
C TYR A 107 -7.37 -27.78 9.43
N GLY A 108 -8.53 -27.70 10.09
CA GLY A 108 -9.43 -28.84 10.26
C GLY A 108 -9.32 -29.55 11.61
N ARG A 109 -10.09 -29.09 12.59
CA ARG A 109 -10.85 -29.98 13.48
C ARG A 109 -12.06 -29.24 14.03
N ARG A 110 -13.26 -29.70 13.65
CA ARG A 110 -14.48 -29.46 14.42
C ARG A 110 -14.19 -29.90 15.85
N ALA A 111 -14.17 -28.98 16.80
CA ALA A 111 -14.33 -29.33 18.21
C ALA A 111 -15.83 -29.27 18.48
N VAL A 112 -16.49 -30.42 18.35
CA VAL A 112 -17.76 -30.67 19.02
C VAL A 112 -17.36 -31.12 20.43
N ALA A 113 -17.62 -30.29 21.42
CA ALA A 113 -17.66 -30.64 22.83
C ALA A 113 -18.76 -29.81 23.48
#